data_AF-A0A1Q4AQC4-F1
#
_entry.id   AF-A0A1Q4AQC4-F1
#
_cell.length_a   1.000
_cell.length_b   1.000
_cell.length_c   1.000
_cell.angle_alpha   90.00
_cell.angle_beta   90.00
_cell.angle_gamma   90.00
#
_symmetry.space_group_name_H-M   'P 1'
#
loop_
_entity.id
_entity.type
_entity.pdbx_description
1 polymer ?
#
loop_
_entity_poly.entity_id
_entity_poly.type
_entity_poly.pdbx_seq_one_letter_code
_entity_poly.pdbx_strand_id
1 'polypeptide(L)'
;MVFGVIAASLGVFFLWGLLAPRSQWRALSAWSVTNSYAHEPGGASYGWRRLLSGVGLLGIGVVAVLGAGPGVLASLPQQEVARTPIQVMWGSPDPQLVNRSVRGTTEVPEGLVEVPVVGYQDLDELDEIPTYILGLTEFELLGDSTPPGYIGLTPDEGFSGVGPADLVVNVRGPVLCIPRTAVVIETETTVQIAIYYGLPNPKPAADSEEAPPAPDHVAGCPANGSVTGSVLIPITLSEVLGDRTVETLDGTAIRKVDVPD
;
A
#
# COMPACT_ATOMS: atom_id res chain seq x y z
N MET A 1 -14.08 2.13 -31.30
CA MET A 1 -14.14 2.95 -32.54
C MET A 1 -15.56 3.16 -33.05
N VAL A 2 -16.37 2.11 -33.23
CA VAL A 2 -17.75 2.19 -33.78
C VAL A 2 -18.66 3.19 -33.04
N PHE A 3 -18.69 3.17 -31.71
CA PHE A 3 -19.54 4.08 -30.92
C PHE A 3 -19.14 5.56 -31.05
N GLY A 4 -17.85 5.86 -31.22
CA GLY A 4 -17.37 7.23 -31.40
C GLY A 4 -17.78 7.81 -32.77
N VAL A 5 -17.75 6.98 -33.81
CA VAL A 5 -18.21 7.38 -35.15
C VAL A 5 -19.72 7.65 -35.14
N ILE A 6 -20.52 6.78 -34.49
CA ILE A 6 -21.97 6.97 -34.35
C ILE A 6 -22.28 8.26 -33.58
N ALA A 7 -21.60 8.51 -32.46
CA ALA A 7 -21.78 9.72 -31.66
C ALA A 7 -21.41 10.99 -32.44
N ALA A 8 -20.30 10.96 -33.19
CA ALA A 8 -19.89 12.08 -34.03
C ALA A 8 -20.91 12.37 -35.14
N SER A 9 -21.40 11.34 -35.83
CA SER A 9 -22.42 11.49 -36.87
C SER A 9 -23.75 12.03 -36.32
N LEU A 10 -24.18 11.54 -35.14
CA LEU A 10 -25.36 12.07 -34.46
C LEU A 10 -25.16 13.52 -34.00
N GLY A 11 -23.97 13.88 -33.53
CA GLY A 11 -23.62 15.25 -33.14
C GLY A 11 -23.74 16.21 -34.32
N VAL A 12 -23.20 15.85 -35.48
CA VAL A 12 -23.35 16.63 -36.72
C VAL A 12 -24.82 16.74 -37.13
N PHE A 13 -25.58 15.65 -37.03
CA PHE A 13 -27.01 15.64 -37.37
C PHE A 13 -27.85 16.55 -36.46
N PHE A 14 -27.63 16.50 -35.15
CA PHE A 14 -28.34 17.37 -34.20
C PHE A 14 -27.93 18.83 -34.36
N LEU A 15 -26.64 19.12 -34.61
CA LEU A 15 -26.16 20.47 -34.88
C LEU A 15 -26.79 21.07 -36.14
N TRP A 16 -26.94 20.27 -37.20
CA TRP A 16 -27.64 20.70 -38.42
C TRP A 16 -29.11 21.07 -38.13
N GLY A 17 -29.82 20.23 -37.36
CA GLY A 17 -31.21 20.50 -36.98
C GLY A 17 -31.38 21.71 -36.05
N LEU A 18 -30.37 22.02 -35.23
CA LEU A 18 -30.38 23.21 -34.37
C LEU A 18 -30.22 24.50 -35.20
N LEU A 19 -29.21 24.55 -36.06
CA LEU A 19 -28.85 25.75 -36.80
C LEU A 19 -29.78 26.00 -38.00
N ALA A 20 -30.04 24.96 -38.79
CA ALA A 20 -30.77 25.05 -40.06
C ALA A 20 -31.88 23.98 -40.18
N PRO A 21 -32.91 24.02 -39.32
CA PRO A 21 -33.98 23.00 -39.30
C PRO A 21 -34.80 22.93 -40.60
N ARG A 22 -34.90 24.04 -41.33
CA ARG A 22 -35.58 24.11 -42.64
C ARG A 22 -34.86 23.32 -43.72
N SER A 23 -33.54 23.47 -43.81
CA SER A 23 -32.75 22.75 -44.81
C SER A 23 -32.65 21.27 -44.47
N GLN A 24 -32.56 20.93 -43.18
CA GLN A 24 -32.59 19.55 -42.72
C GLN A 24 -33.93 18.87 -43.06
N TRP A 25 -35.06 19.55 -42.83
CA TRP A 25 -36.37 18.99 -43.21
C TRP A 25 -36.46 18.73 -44.72
N ARG A 26 -36.13 19.73 -45.55
CA ARG A 26 -36.19 19.59 -47.01
C ARG A 26 -35.32 18.45 -47.52
N ALA A 27 -34.11 18.28 -46.97
CA ALA A 27 -33.23 17.19 -47.37
C ALA A 27 -33.81 15.80 -47.01
N LEU A 28 -34.46 15.67 -45.85
CA LEU A 28 -35.06 14.41 -45.40
C LEU A 28 -36.41 14.12 -46.06
N SER A 29 -37.20 15.16 -46.41
CA SER A 29 -38.51 15.02 -47.03
C SER A 29 -38.47 15.00 -48.55
N ALA A 30 -37.36 15.40 -49.18
CA ALA A 30 -37.22 15.47 -50.64
C ALA A 30 -37.56 14.14 -51.34
N TRP A 31 -37.38 13.02 -50.64
CA TRP A 31 -37.64 11.68 -51.15
C TRP A 31 -39.09 11.21 -50.98
N SER A 32 -39.87 11.89 -50.13
CA SER A 32 -41.24 11.48 -49.77
C SER A 32 -42.32 12.40 -50.29
N VAL A 33 -41.98 13.60 -50.79
CA VAL A 33 -42.95 14.55 -51.36
C VAL A 33 -42.48 15.14 -52.69
N THR A 34 -43.38 15.19 -53.68
CA THR A 34 -43.11 15.70 -55.03
C THR A 34 -42.68 17.17 -55.04
N ASN A 35 -43.15 17.97 -54.07
CA ASN A 35 -42.70 19.35 -53.87
C ASN A 35 -42.57 19.67 -52.38
N SER A 36 -41.32 19.71 -51.89
CA SER A 36 -41.03 20.02 -50.49
C SER A 36 -41.40 21.45 -50.11
N TYR A 37 -41.36 22.42 -51.02
CA TYR A 37 -41.68 23.81 -50.68
C TYR A 37 -43.18 24.03 -50.45
N ALA A 38 -44.04 23.23 -51.08
CA ALA A 38 -45.48 23.34 -50.95
C ALA A 38 -46.03 22.75 -49.63
N HIS A 39 -45.27 21.85 -49.00
CA HIS A 39 -45.67 21.13 -47.78
C HIS A 39 -44.81 21.52 -46.56
N GLU A 40 -44.22 22.71 -46.59
CA GLU A 40 -43.32 23.15 -45.54
C GLU A 40 -44.06 23.28 -44.19
N PRO A 41 -43.56 22.63 -43.12
CA PRO A 41 -44.17 22.72 -41.80
C PRO A 41 -44.23 24.17 -41.27
N GLY A 42 -45.29 24.49 -40.53
CA GLY A 42 -45.45 25.81 -39.89
C GLY A 42 -44.34 26.15 -38.89
N GLY A 43 -44.13 27.43 -38.59
CA GLY A 43 -43.00 27.91 -37.76
C GLY A 43 -42.84 27.24 -36.39
N ALA A 44 -43.93 26.84 -35.74
CA ALA A 44 -43.91 26.14 -34.46
C ALA A 44 -43.18 24.78 -34.51
N SER A 45 -43.31 24.06 -35.63
CA SER A 45 -42.66 22.75 -35.83
C SER A 45 -41.13 22.86 -35.92
N TYR A 46 -40.62 23.98 -36.45
CA TYR A 46 -39.20 24.28 -36.50
C TYR A 46 -38.65 24.69 -35.14
N GLY A 47 -39.45 25.40 -34.33
CA GLY A 47 -39.12 25.67 -32.93
C GLY A 47 -38.97 24.37 -32.13
N TRP A 48 -39.90 23.43 -32.30
CA TRP A 48 -39.84 22.12 -31.65
C TRP A 48 -38.62 21.30 -32.07
N ARG A 49 -38.28 21.28 -33.38
CA ARG A 49 -37.09 20.60 -33.89
C ARG A 49 -35.79 21.16 -33.31
N ARG A 50 -35.67 22.48 -33.19
CA ARG A 50 -34.50 23.10 -32.56
C ARG A 50 -34.34 22.70 -31.11
N LEU A 51 -35.45 22.64 -30.37
CA LEU A 51 -35.44 22.19 -28.98
C LEU A 51 -34.96 20.74 -28.88
N LEU A 52 -35.51 19.83 -29.70
CA LEU A 52 -35.10 18.42 -29.71
C LEU A 52 -33.62 18.26 -30.12
N SER A 53 -33.16 19.00 -31.11
CA SER A 53 -31.75 19.03 -31.51
C SER A 53 -30.84 19.55 -30.40
N GLY A 54 -31.26 20.57 -29.66
CA GLY A 54 -30.52 21.09 -28.51
C GLY A 54 -30.42 20.04 -27.40
N VAL A 55 -31.51 19.34 -27.08
CA VAL A 55 -31.52 18.24 -26.11
C VAL A 55 -30.59 17.09 -26.56
N GLY A 56 -30.61 16.74 -27.85
CA GLY A 56 -29.71 15.73 -28.42
C GLY A 56 -28.23 16.08 -28.28
N LEU A 57 -27.86 17.35 -28.53
CA LEU A 57 -26.49 17.82 -28.33
C LEU A 57 -26.06 17.82 -26.86
N LEU A 58 -26.95 18.22 -25.95
CA LEU A 58 -26.68 18.15 -24.51
C LEU A 58 -26.46 16.71 -24.05
N GLY A 59 -27.27 15.77 -24.54
CA GLY A 59 -27.10 14.35 -24.26
C GLY A 59 -25.74 13.81 -24.72
N ILE A 60 -25.31 14.17 -25.93
CA ILE A 60 -23.99 13.79 -26.45
C ILE A 60 -22.87 14.42 -25.60
N GLY A 61 -23.01 15.69 -25.21
CA GLY A 61 -22.05 16.39 -24.35
C GLY A 61 -21.87 15.71 -23.00
N VAL A 62 -22.97 15.32 -22.34
CA VAL A 62 -22.94 14.58 -21.06
C VAL A 62 -22.23 13.23 -21.22
N VAL A 63 -22.54 12.47 -22.27
CA VAL A 63 -21.88 11.18 -22.54
C VAL A 63 -20.39 11.35 -22.84
N ALA A 64 -20.00 12.41 -23.57
CA ALA A 64 -18.60 12.71 -23.85
C ALA A 64 -17.82 13.07 -22.57
N VAL A 65 -18.41 13.87 -21.68
CA VAL A 65 -17.81 14.24 -20.40
C VAL A 65 -17.66 13.02 -19.47
N LEU A 66 -18.70 12.20 -19.36
CA LEU A 66 -18.68 11.00 -18.52
C LEU A 66 -17.77 9.90 -19.09
N GLY A 67 -17.69 9.79 -20.43
CA GLY A 67 -16.85 8.80 -21.12
C GLY A 67 -15.37 9.17 -21.20
N ALA A 68 -15.03 10.46 -21.18
CA ALA A 68 -13.64 10.94 -21.20
C ALA A 68 -12.96 10.91 -19.81
N GLY A 69 -13.73 10.82 -18.73
CA GLY A 69 -13.24 10.81 -17.35
C GLY A 69 -12.10 9.81 -17.08
N PRO A 70 -12.22 8.52 -17.46
CA PRO A 70 -11.19 7.53 -17.16
C PRO A 70 -9.91 7.72 -17.99
N GLY A 71 -10.04 8.09 -19.27
CA GLY A 71 -8.92 8.19 -20.20
C GLY A 71 -8.06 9.44 -20.00
N VAL A 72 -8.69 10.57 -19.67
CA VAL A 72 -7.99 11.82 -19.36
C VAL A 72 -7.26 11.73 -18.01
N LEU A 73 -7.86 11.08 -17.01
CA LEU A 73 -7.20 10.82 -15.73
C LEU A 73 -6.02 9.84 -15.87
N ALA A 74 -6.13 8.82 -16.72
CA ALA A 74 -5.05 7.85 -16.99
C ALA A 74 -3.89 8.41 -17.83
N SER A 75 -4.07 9.57 -18.48
CA SER A 75 -3.05 10.25 -19.29
C SER A 75 -2.44 11.47 -18.61
N LEU A 76 -2.86 11.78 -17.37
CA LEU A 76 -2.11 12.68 -16.53
C LEU A 76 -0.77 12.01 -16.19
N PRO A 77 0.37 12.71 -16.35
CA PRO A 77 1.63 12.19 -15.88
C PRO A 77 1.52 11.93 -14.38
N GLN A 78 1.54 10.66 -13.99
CA GLN A 78 1.72 10.30 -12.59
C GLN A 78 3.10 10.82 -12.20
N GLN A 79 3.12 11.88 -11.40
CA GLN A 79 4.36 12.40 -10.84
C GLN A 79 4.95 11.26 -10.00
N GLU A 80 6.03 10.65 -10.47
CA GLU A 80 6.74 9.61 -9.75
C GLU A 80 7.19 10.23 -8.42
N VAL A 81 6.53 9.82 -7.32
CA VAL A 81 6.85 10.35 -5.99
C VAL A 81 8.28 9.91 -5.70
N ALA A 82 9.19 10.87 -5.60
CA ALA A 82 10.59 10.59 -5.29
C ALA A 82 10.66 9.78 -3.99
N ARG A 83 11.27 8.60 -4.05
CA ARG A 83 11.45 7.72 -2.88
C ARG A 83 12.29 8.44 -1.83
N THR A 84 11.89 8.35 -0.57
CA THR A 84 12.69 8.87 0.54
C THR A 84 13.97 8.02 0.70
N PRO A 85 15.05 8.55 1.29
CA PRO A 85 16.25 7.75 1.58
C PRO A 85 15.94 6.47 2.38
N ILE A 86 15.00 6.56 3.33
CA ILE A 86 14.51 5.42 4.11
C ILE A 86 13.84 4.38 3.21
N GLN A 87 13.03 4.79 2.23
CA GLN A 87 12.43 3.88 1.26
C GLN A 87 13.43 3.26 0.29
N VAL A 88 14.56 3.93 0.04
CA VAL A 88 15.67 3.35 -0.75
C VAL A 88 16.37 2.26 0.06
N MET A 89 16.61 2.49 1.36
CA MET A 89 17.25 1.52 2.26
C MET A 89 16.36 0.31 2.52
N TRP A 90 15.13 0.55 2.96
CA TRP A 90 14.25 -0.45 3.57
C TRP A 90 13.02 -0.82 2.72
N GLY A 91 12.79 -0.11 1.61
CA GLY A 91 11.60 -0.28 0.77
C GLY A 91 10.37 0.45 1.31
N SER A 92 9.20 0.18 0.71
CA SER A 92 7.91 0.79 1.08
C SER A 92 6.96 -0.26 1.67
N PRO A 93 6.14 0.04 2.70
CA PRO A 93 6.10 1.30 3.45
C PRO A 93 7.37 1.55 4.28
N ASP A 94 7.51 2.79 4.76
CA ASP A 94 8.56 3.18 5.71
C ASP A 94 8.50 2.27 6.94
N PRO A 95 9.67 1.81 7.45
CA PRO A 95 9.70 0.93 8.60
C PRO A 95 9.29 1.64 9.89
N GLN A 96 8.57 0.92 10.74
CA GLN A 96 8.39 1.27 12.14
C GLN A 96 9.47 0.58 13.00
N LEU A 97 9.85 1.20 14.12
CA LEU A 97 10.87 0.66 15.01
C LEU A 97 10.24 -0.10 16.18
N VAL A 98 10.68 -1.34 16.42
CA VAL A 98 10.45 -2.02 17.69
C VAL A 98 11.38 -1.41 18.74
N ASN A 99 10.86 -0.52 19.58
CA ASN A 99 11.62 0.09 20.67
C ASN A 99 11.68 -0.84 21.89
N ARG A 100 12.31 -2.01 21.72
CA ARG A 100 12.43 -3.07 22.74
C ARG A 100 13.83 -3.65 22.72
N SER A 101 14.36 -4.05 23.87
CA SER A 101 15.59 -4.83 23.92
C SER A 101 15.26 -6.28 23.58
N VAL A 102 15.60 -6.73 22.37
CA VAL A 102 15.32 -8.10 21.91
C VAL A 102 16.59 -8.93 21.98
N ARG A 103 16.53 -10.03 22.74
CA ARG A 103 17.51 -11.11 22.68
C ARG A 103 16.87 -12.31 22.03
N GLY A 104 17.63 -12.96 21.16
CA GLY A 104 17.16 -14.15 20.48
C GLY A 104 17.03 -15.36 21.40
N THR A 105 16.18 -16.29 20.98
CA THR A 105 16.10 -17.65 21.51
C THR A 105 16.68 -18.63 20.48
N THR A 106 17.04 -19.84 20.89
CA THR A 106 17.52 -20.87 19.93
C THR A 106 16.43 -21.86 19.52
N GLU A 107 15.27 -21.81 20.18
CA GLU A 107 14.15 -22.72 19.94
C GLU A 107 13.14 -22.10 18.97
N VAL A 108 12.77 -22.85 17.93
CA VAL A 108 11.73 -22.43 16.99
C VAL A 108 10.36 -22.53 17.68
N PRO A 109 9.63 -21.42 17.83
CA PRO A 109 8.36 -21.43 18.55
C PRO A 109 7.28 -22.19 17.77
N GLU A 110 6.55 -23.06 18.46
CA GLU A 110 5.39 -23.72 17.87
C GLU A 110 4.21 -22.75 17.68
N GLY A 111 3.43 -22.97 16.63
CA GLY A 111 2.22 -22.21 16.32
C GLY A 111 2.46 -20.85 15.67
N LEU A 112 3.60 -20.19 15.89
CA LEU A 112 3.87 -18.88 15.30
C LEU A 112 4.19 -18.94 13.81
N VAL A 113 4.05 -17.80 13.14
CA VAL A 113 4.29 -17.66 11.70
C VAL A 113 5.61 -16.96 11.46
N GLU A 114 6.52 -17.64 10.78
CA GLU A 114 7.77 -17.05 10.32
C GLU A 114 7.49 -15.97 9.27
N VAL A 115 8.10 -14.80 9.42
CA VAL A 115 7.99 -13.70 8.46
C VAL A 115 9.31 -13.46 7.73
N PRO A 116 9.27 -13.03 6.46
CA PRO A 116 10.48 -12.75 5.70
C PRO A 116 11.33 -11.63 6.34
N VAL A 117 12.60 -11.93 6.57
CA VAL A 117 13.64 -10.93 6.87
C VAL A 117 14.21 -10.43 5.54
N VAL A 118 14.09 -9.14 5.28
CA VAL A 118 14.44 -8.56 3.96
C VAL A 118 15.80 -7.85 3.93
N GLY A 119 16.36 -7.57 5.10
CA GLY A 119 17.69 -6.97 5.22
C GLY A 119 18.06 -6.73 6.68
N TYR A 120 19.32 -6.45 6.92
CA TYR A 120 19.82 -6.05 8.22
C TYR A 120 20.77 -4.85 8.10
N GLN A 121 20.94 -4.09 9.16
CA GLN A 121 22.02 -3.11 9.31
C GLN A 121 22.79 -3.43 10.57
N ASP A 122 24.10 -3.49 10.43
CA ASP A 122 25.05 -3.63 11.52
C ASP A 122 25.16 -2.30 12.28
N LEU A 123 25.04 -2.36 13.59
CA LEU A 123 25.16 -1.20 14.47
C LEU A 123 26.51 -1.15 15.19
N ASP A 124 27.21 -2.28 15.32
CA ASP A 124 28.49 -2.36 16.00
C ASP A 124 29.63 -1.69 15.22
N GLU A 125 29.57 -1.76 13.88
CA GLU A 125 30.52 -1.05 13.01
C GLU A 125 30.38 0.48 13.07
N LEU A 126 29.32 0.99 13.69
CA LEU A 126 29.03 2.40 13.76
C LEU A 126 29.48 2.98 15.10
N ASP A 127 30.30 4.03 15.04
CA ASP A 127 30.72 4.77 16.24
C ASP A 127 29.52 5.33 17.04
N GLU A 128 28.37 5.49 16.38
CA GLU A 128 27.11 5.95 16.97
C GLU A 128 25.90 5.38 16.20
N ILE A 129 24.78 5.17 16.90
CA ILE A 129 23.50 4.74 16.29
C ILE A 129 23.06 5.76 15.24
N PRO A 130 22.71 5.32 14.01
CA PRO A 130 22.23 6.21 12.98
C PRO A 130 21.04 7.05 13.44
N THR A 131 21.16 8.37 13.30
CA THR A 131 20.12 9.33 13.70
C THR A 131 18.78 9.08 13.03
N TYR A 132 18.77 8.50 11.82
CA TYR A 132 17.54 8.17 11.13
C TYR A 132 16.75 7.08 11.88
N ILE A 133 17.40 6.11 12.52
CA ILE A 133 16.74 5.04 13.29
C ILE A 133 16.04 5.65 14.51
N LEU A 134 16.71 6.58 15.20
CA LEU A 134 16.16 7.30 16.35
C LEU A 134 14.97 8.20 15.98
N GLY A 135 14.86 8.59 14.70
CA GLY A 135 13.76 9.38 14.18
C GLY A 135 12.58 8.56 13.62
N LEU A 136 12.66 7.23 13.61
CA LEU A 136 11.57 6.39 13.12
C LEU A 136 10.40 6.37 14.10
N THR A 137 9.19 6.26 13.55
CA THR A 137 7.98 6.01 14.34
C THR A 137 8.09 4.65 15.01
N GLU A 138 7.77 4.58 16.30
CA GLU A 138 7.69 3.31 17.01
C GLU A 138 6.56 2.42 16.45
N PHE A 139 6.76 1.11 16.49
CA PHE A 139 5.74 0.16 16.11
C PHE A 139 4.60 0.19 17.12
N GLU A 140 3.38 0.29 16.60
CA GLU A 140 2.16 0.24 17.39
C GLU A 140 1.14 -0.66 16.67
N LEU A 141 0.51 -1.55 17.43
CA LEU A 141 -0.64 -2.28 16.92
C LEU A 141 -1.91 -1.51 17.25
N LEU A 142 -2.54 -0.92 16.24
CA LEU A 142 -3.80 -0.17 16.39
C LEU A 142 -3.73 0.93 17.49
N GLY A 143 -2.56 1.55 17.65
CA GLY A 143 -2.31 2.59 18.66
C GLY A 143 -1.88 2.06 20.04
N ASP A 144 -1.67 0.75 20.20
CA ASP A 144 -1.04 0.16 21.38
C ASP A 144 0.44 -0.13 21.11
N SER A 145 1.34 0.54 21.83
CA SER A 145 2.79 0.36 21.75
C SER A 145 3.30 -0.82 22.59
N THR A 146 2.46 -1.39 23.46
CA THR A 146 2.82 -2.51 24.35
C THR A 146 1.78 -3.64 24.34
N PRO A 147 1.39 -4.14 23.16
CA PRO A 147 0.37 -5.19 23.08
C PRO A 147 0.83 -6.46 23.81
N PRO A 148 -0.07 -7.22 24.45
CA PRO A 148 0.29 -8.40 25.22
C PRO A 148 1.09 -9.45 24.40
N GLY A 149 2.26 -9.79 24.93
CA GLY A 149 3.21 -10.74 24.36
C GLY A 149 4.03 -10.21 23.18
N TYR A 150 4.11 -8.89 23.04
CA TYR A 150 5.07 -8.23 22.16
C TYR A 150 6.52 -8.61 22.47
N ILE A 151 7.35 -8.68 21.43
CA ILE A 151 8.74 -9.12 21.51
C ILE A 151 9.60 -8.26 22.45
N GLY A 152 10.60 -8.90 23.07
CA GLY A 152 11.63 -8.23 23.85
C GLY A 152 11.13 -7.55 25.12
N LEU A 153 12.05 -6.87 25.79
CA LEU A 153 11.79 -6.15 27.04
C LEU A 153 11.64 -4.65 26.79
N THR A 154 10.86 -3.98 27.65
CA THR A 154 10.80 -2.52 27.64
C THR A 154 12.17 -2.00 28.05
N PRO A 155 12.79 -1.06 27.31
CA PRO A 155 13.98 -0.39 27.79
C PRO A 155 13.66 0.41 29.07
N ASP A 156 14.69 0.62 29.90
CA ASP A 156 14.59 1.49 31.06
C ASP A 156 14.26 2.94 30.65
N GLU A 157 13.67 3.71 31.57
CA GLU A 157 13.32 5.11 31.31
C GLU A 157 14.54 5.92 30.81
N GLY A 158 14.38 6.59 29.66
CA GLY A 158 15.42 7.39 29.03
C GLY A 158 16.38 6.62 28.12
N PHE A 159 16.22 5.30 27.97
CA PHE A 159 16.98 4.46 27.05
C PHE A 159 16.13 4.00 25.86
N SER A 160 16.78 3.73 24.73
CA SER A 160 16.15 3.11 23.57
C SER A 160 16.49 1.62 23.51
N GLY A 161 15.57 0.81 22.99
CA GLY A 161 15.79 -0.62 22.73
C GLY A 161 16.88 -0.89 21.69
N VAL A 162 17.23 0.12 20.89
CA VAL A 162 18.33 0.08 19.91
C VAL A 162 19.70 0.31 20.57
N GLY A 163 19.73 1.02 21.71
CA GLY A 163 20.94 1.32 22.48
C GLY A 163 21.92 0.14 22.64
N PRO A 164 21.45 -1.01 23.17
CA PRO A 164 22.28 -2.18 23.40
C PRO A 164 22.23 -3.21 22.25
N ALA A 165 21.78 -2.84 21.05
CA ALA A 165 21.62 -3.77 19.94
C ALA A 165 22.84 -3.76 19.02
N ASP A 166 23.30 -4.96 18.65
CA ASP A 166 24.44 -5.17 17.76
C ASP A 166 24.03 -5.03 16.28
N LEU A 167 22.76 -5.30 15.97
CA LEU A 167 22.19 -5.11 14.63
C LEU A 167 20.69 -4.82 14.68
N VAL A 168 20.16 -4.28 13.59
CA VAL A 168 18.72 -4.17 13.32
C VAL A 168 18.33 -4.99 12.10
N VAL A 169 17.24 -5.76 12.20
CA VAL A 169 16.68 -6.52 11.07
C VAL A 169 15.38 -5.90 10.58
N ASN A 170 15.18 -5.83 9.27
CA ASN A 170 13.90 -5.44 8.67
C ASN A 170 13.09 -6.68 8.32
N VAL A 171 11.82 -6.68 8.75
CA VAL A 171 10.88 -7.75 8.47
C VAL A 171 9.60 -7.24 7.83
N ARG A 172 8.97 -8.12 7.04
CA ARG A 172 7.67 -7.87 6.41
C ARG A 172 6.59 -8.70 7.08
N GLY A 173 5.99 -8.13 8.13
CA GLY A 173 4.99 -8.79 8.96
C GLY A 173 3.54 -8.43 8.58
N PRO A 174 2.55 -9.29 8.87
CA PRO A 174 1.13 -8.97 8.71
C PRO A 174 0.69 -7.83 9.64
N VAL A 175 -0.11 -6.88 9.15
CA VAL A 175 -0.47 -5.63 9.87
C VAL A 175 -1.33 -5.80 11.13
N LEU A 176 -1.96 -6.97 11.33
CA LEU A 176 -2.78 -7.28 12.52
C LEU A 176 -2.04 -8.15 13.55
N CYS A 177 -0.77 -8.46 13.27
CA CYS A 177 0.04 -9.35 14.07
C CYS A 177 1.23 -8.60 14.64
N ILE A 178 1.79 -9.13 15.71
CA ILE A 178 2.94 -8.54 16.39
C ILE A 178 4.13 -9.49 16.28
N PRO A 179 5.36 -8.96 16.22
CA PRO A 179 6.54 -9.79 16.45
C PRO A 179 6.48 -10.32 17.88
N ARG A 180 6.74 -11.62 18.03
CA ARG A 180 6.66 -12.35 19.31
C ARG A 180 8.03 -12.84 19.76
N THR A 181 8.76 -13.42 18.81
CA THR A 181 10.00 -14.13 19.10
C THR A 181 10.98 -13.90 17.97
N ALA A 182 12.23 -13.67 18.33
CA ALA A 182 13.36 -13.79 17.44
C ALA A 182 14.09 -15.09 17.76
N VAL A 183 14.30 -15.92 16.76
CA VAL A 183 15.22 -17.04 16.84
C VAL A 183 16.57 -16.53 16.34
N VAL A 184 17.60 -16.63 17.17
CA VAL A 184 18.97 -16.23 16.84
C VAL A 184 19.90 -17.36 17.23
N ILE A 185 20.61 -17.91 16.24
CA ILE A 185 21.59 -18.97 16.43
C ILE A 185 22.94 -18.41 16.03
N GLU A 186 23.81 -18.21 17.01
CA GLU A 186 25.15 -17.67 16.82
C GLU A 186 26.19 -18.80 16.72
N THR A 187 27.05 -18.69 15.72
CA THR A 187 28.25 -19.51 15.56
C THR A 187 29.49 -18.61 15.45
N GLU A 188 30.67 -19.21 15.33
CA GLU A 188 31.92 -18.47 15.15
C GLU A 188 31.94 -17.65 13.83
N THR A 189 31.16 -18.06 12.82
CA THR A 189 31.21 -17.45 11.48
C THR A 189 29.87 -16.91 11.00
N THR A 190 28.76 -17.29 11.62
CA THR A 190 27.42 -16.93 11.16
C THR A 190 26.49 -16.57 12.32
N VAL A 191 25.51 -15.72 12.02
CA VAL A 191 24.37 -15.41 12.88
C VAL A 191 23.11 -15.70 12.10
N GLN A 192 22.42 -16.79 12.44
CA GLN A 192 21.16 -17.16 11.78
C GLN A 192 19.98 -16.54 12.52
N ILE A 193 19.08 -15.88 11.79
CA ILE A 193 17.97 -15.11 12.34
C ILE A 193 16.66 -15.50 11.65
N ALA A 194 15.63 -15.76 12.45
CA ALA A 194 14.24 -15.77 12.00
C ALA A 194 13.35 -15.02 12.98
N ILE A 195 12.33 -14.35 12.45
CA ILE A 195 11.37 -13.60 13.25
C ILE A 195 10.00 -14.24 13.11
N TYR A 196 9.36 -14.46 14.25
CA TYR A 196 8.07 -15.12 14.33
C TYR A 196 6.99 -14.15 14.83
N TYR A 197 5.91 -14.09 14.08
CA TYR A 197 4.73 -13.26 14.35
C TYR A 197 3.57 -14.11 14.85
N GLY A 198 2.69 -13.48 15.61
CA GLY A 198 1.43 -14.05 16.06
C GLY A 198 0.40 -12.96 16.35
N LEU A 199 -0.86 -13.38 16.52
CA LEU A 199 -1.88 -12.48 17.03
C LEU A 199 -1.50 -12.03 18.45
N PRO A 200 -1.82 -10.77 18.84
CA PRO A 200 -1.67 -10.36 20.22
C PRO A 200 -2.53 -11.25 21.14
N ASN A 201 -2.08 -11.49 22.37
CA ASN A 201 -2.97 -12.14 23.33
C ASN A 201 -4.12 -11.17 23.65
N PRO A 202 -5.36 -11.66 23.88
CA PRO A 202 -6.39 -10.79 24.41
C PRO A 202 -5.91 -10.21 25.75
N LYS A 203 -6.10 -8.90 25.92
CA LYS A 203 -5.72 -8.24 27.18
C LYS A 203 -6.50 -8.89 28.32
N PRO A 204 -5.85 -9.33 29.42
CA PRO A 204 -6.58 -9.87 30.54
C PRO A 204 -7.59 -8.84 31.06
N ALA A 205 -8.72 -9.31 31.56
CA ALA A 205 -9.66 -8.45 32.28
C ALA A 205 -8.91 -7.79 33.45
N ALA A 206 -9.27 -6.55 33.79
CA ALA A 206 -8.54 -5.73 34.78
C ALA A 206 -8.47 -6.38 36.19
N ASP A 207 -9.27 -7.42 36.42
CA ASP A 207 -9.47 -8.18 37.65
C ASP A 207 -9.09 -9.68 37.53
N SER A 208 -8.57 -10.14 36.38
CA SER A 208 -8.12 -11.52 36.21
C SER A 208 -6.64 -11.67 36.57
N GLU A 209 -6.34 -12.58 37.51
CA GLU A 209 -4.98 -13.13 37.73
C GLU A 209 -4.63 -14.24 36.71
N GLU A 210 -5.61 -14.68 35.91
CA GLU A 210 -5.40 -15.68 34.87
C GLU A 210 -4.54 -15.13 33.72
N ALA A 211 -3.52 -15.90 33.35
CA ALA A 211 -2.73 -15.62 32.17
C ALA A 211 -3.65 -15.59 30.94
N PRO A 212 -3.53 -14.57 30.07
CA PRO A 212 -4.36 -14.50 28.88
C PRO A 212 -4.12 -15.72 27.99
N PRO A 213 -5.17 -16.25 27.33
CA PRO A 213 -5.03 -17.44 26.49
C PRO A 213 -3.98 -17.24 25.40
N ALA A 214 -3.30 -18.34 25.06
CA ALA A 214 -2.37 -18.36 23.94
C ALA A 214 -3.12 -17.98 22.65
N PRO A 215 -2.55 -17.15 21.78
CA PRO A 215 -3.22 -16.74 20.54
C PRO A 215 -3.53 -17.92 19.61
N ASP A 216 -4.49 -17.76 18.70
CA ASP A 216 -4.68 -18.69 17.58
C ASP A 216 -3.78 -18.27 16.41
N HIS A 217 -2.70 -19.02 16.18
CA HIS A 217 -1.50 -18.41 15.62
C HIS A 217 -1.33 -18.50 14.09
N VAL A 218 -1.86 -19.51 13.41
CA VAL A 218 -1.64 -19.68 11.95
C VAL A 218 -2.80 -19.14 11.10
N ALA A 219 -4.04 -19.27 11.57
CA ALA A 219 -5.22 -18.82 10.82
C ALA A 219 -5.39 -17.29 10.82
N GLY A 220 -4.88 -16.60 11.84
CA GLY A 220 -5.01 -15.15 12.02
C GLY A 220 -3.87 -14.31 11.44
N CYS A 221 -2.70 -14.90 11.17
CA CYS A 221 -1.49 -14.20 10.74
C CYS A 221 -0.92 -14.76 9.42
N PRO A 222 -1.61 -14.59 8.28
CA PRO A 222 -1.11 -15.15 7.02
C PRO A 222 0.20 -14.48 6.59
N ALA A 223 1.29 -15.25 6.51
CA ALA A 223 2.60 -14.78 6.01
C ALA A 223 2.52 -14.19 4.59
N ASN A 224 1.57 -14.66 3.78
CA ASN A 224 1.35 -14.24 2.40
C ASN A 224 0.19 -13.24 2.25
N GLY A 225 -0.15 -12.51 3.32
CA GLY A 225 -1.18 -11.47 3.27
C GLY A 225 -0.83 -10.40 2.22
N SER A 226 -1.83 -9.87 1.52
CA SER A 226 -1.64 -8.80 0.52
C SER A 226 -1.23 -7.45 1.13
N VAL A 227 -1.31 -7.32 2.46
CA VAL A 227 -0.97 -6.10 3.20
C VAL A 227 -0.02 -6.47 4.35
N THR A 228 1.24 -6.06 4.20
CA THR A 228 2.30 -6.25 5.19
C THR A 228 2.86 -4.90 5.64
N GLY A 229 3.18 -4.77 6.92
CA GLY A 229 3.96 -3.67 7.46
C GLY A 229 5.46 -3.87 7.19
N SER A 230 6.24 -2.80 7.39
CA SER A 230 7.70 -2.83 7.44
C SER A 230 8.10 -2.53 8.87
N VAL A 231 8.90 -3.41 9.49
CA VAL A 231 9.27 -3.28 10.90
C VAL A 231 10.78 -3.52 11.05
N LEU A 232 11.47 -2.61 11.74
CA LEU A 232 12.84 -2.79 12.18
C LEU A 232 12.86 -3.32 13.61
N ILE A 233 13.59 -4.41 13.82
CA ILE A 233 13.73 -5.07 15.11
C ILE A 233 15.20 -5.02 15.52
N PRO A 234 15.56 -4.26 16.57
CA PRO A 234 16.91 -4.30 17.13
C PRO A 234 17.13 -5.64 17.80
N ILE A 235 18.28 -6.27 17.57
CA ILE A 235 18.67 -7.56 18.14
C ILE A 235 20.00 -7.40 18.85
N THR A 236 20.02 -7.79 20.12
CA THR A 236 21.24 -7.95 20.91
C THR A 236 21.73 -9.39 20.78
N LEU A 237 22.98 -9.52 20.35
CA LEU A 237 23.74 -10.75 20.22
C LEU A 237 24.52 -11.04 21.51
N SER A 238 25.06 -12.25 21.61
CA SER A 238 25.96 -12.63 22.71
C SER A 238 27.37 -12.07 22.55
N GLU A 239 27.80 -11.86 21.30
CA GLU A 239 29.04 -11.22 20.90
C GLU A 239 28.77 -10.26 19.75
N VAL A 240 29.62 -9.25 19.55
CA VAL A 240 29.52 -8.25 18.47
C VAL A 240 29.56 -8.90 17.09
N LEU A 241 28.82 -8.38 16.11
CA LEU A 241 28.62 -9.05 14.81
C LEU A 241 29.97 -9.35 14.10
N GLY A 242 30.82 -8.34 13.97
CA GLY A 242 32.15 -8.48 13.34
C GLY A 242 32.06 -9.00 11.90
N ASP A 243 32.96 -9.90 11.53
CA ASP A 243 33.03 -10.47 10.17
C ASP A 243 32.00 -11.60 9.91
N ARG A 244 31.07 -11.86 10.85
CA ARG A 244 30.10 -12.96 10.74
C ARG A 244 29.04 -12.66 9.69
N THR A 245 28.63 -13.67 8.92
CA THR A 245 27.52 -13.53 7.97
C THR A 245 26.17 -13.63 8.67
N VAL A 246 25.22 -12.79 8.27
CA VAL A 246 23.84 -12.87 8.75
C VAL A 246 22.99 -13.66 7.76
N GLU A 247 22.34 -14.71 8.24
CA GLU A 247 21.61 -15.68 7.42
C GLU A 247 20.22 -15.96 8.00
N THR A 248 19.31 -16.48 7.18
CA THR A 248 18.07 -17.11 7.65
C THR A 248 18.37 -18.49 8.24
N LEU A 249 17.38 -19.11 8.92
CA LEU A 249 17.54 -20.45 9.49
C LEU A 249 17.79 -21.55 8.44
N ASP A 250 17.41 -21.32 7.18
CA ASP A 250 17.70 -22.22 6.06
C ASP A 250 19.09 -21.98 5.41
N GLY A 251 19.89 -21.04 5.94
CA GLY A 251 21.23 -20.70 5.46
C GLY A 251 21.26 -19.70 4.30
N THR A 252 20.14 -19.05 3.97
CA THR A 252 20.12 -17.99 2.95
C THR A 252 20.71 -16.71 3.51
N ALA A 253 21.71 -16.14 2.83
CA ALA A 253 22.31 -14.87 3.24
C ALA A 253 21.29 -13.72 3.22
N ILE A 254 21.22 -12.98 4.33
CA ILE A 254 20.40 -11.77 4.44
C ILE A 254 21.24 -10.58 3.95
N ARG A 255 20.62 -9.66 3.21
CA ARG A 255 21.30 -8.49 2.64
C ARG A 255 21.66 -7.45 3.72
N LYS A 256 22.93 -7.02 3.79
CA LYS A 256 23.33 -5.83 4.56
C LYS A 256 22.83 -4.55 3.88
N VAL A 257 22.29 -3.63 4.67
CA VAL A 257 21.73 -2.34 4.24
C VAL A 257 22.61 -1.22 4.75
N ASP A 258 23.28 -0.56 3.82
CA ASP A 258 24.16 0.58 4.12
C ASP A 258 23.38 1.90 4.08
N VAL A 259 23.87 2.88 4.84
CA VAL A 259 23.37 4.25 4.80
C VAL A 259 23.83 4.88 3.47
N PRO A 260 22.92 5.47 2.65
CA PRO A 260 23.31 6.14 1.42
C PRO A 260 24.25 7.33 1.72
N ASP A 261 25.31 7.46 0.91
CA ASP A 261 26.24 8.60 0.91
C ASP A 261 25.55 9.95 0.62
#